data_AF-A0A7X6TLI3-F1
#
_entry.id   AF-A0A7X6TLI3-F1
#
_cell.length_a   1.000
_cell.length_b   1.000
_cell.length_c   1.000
_cell.angle_alpha   90.00
_cell.angle_beta   90.00
_cell.angle_gamma   90.00
#
_symmetry.space_group_name_H-M   'P 1'
#
loop_
_entity.id
_entity.type
_entity.pdbx_description
1 polymer ?
#
loop_
_entity_poly.entity_id
_entity_poly.type
_entity_poly.pdbx_seq_one_letter_code
_entity_poly.pdbx_strand_id
1 'polypeptide(L)'
;QYPPGQQGYQQYDPNQQYQQYPPGQQGYQQYDTYQAQYGGVQNMPLTGFRGTVRSPGMVIFLSIITCGIYGIYWLYTASTEINSVLGYEATKPVYSVVSILCFVFSYVLMSQIDKALMEINRKRGRFSESKFLIWILLTIFIGVGIFLMQYEVQSTLNELYEGR
;
A
#
# COMPACT_ATOMS: atom_id res chain seq x y z
N GLN A 1 -28.55 -38.19 -5.91
CA GLN A 1 -27.84 -37.81 -4.68
C GLN A 1 -26.35 -37.90 -4.98
N TYR A 2 -25.66 -36.76 -5.08
CA TYR A 2 -24.20 -36.70 -5.29
C TYR A 2 -23.59 -35.89 -4.13
N PRO A 3 -22.44 -36.32 -3.58
CA PRO A 3 -21.80 -35.71 -2.41
C PRO A 3 -20.95 -34.48 -2.75
N PRO A 4 -20.61 -33.63 -1.76
CA PRO A 4 -19.97 -32.34 -1.96
C PRO A 4 -18.44 -32.41 -1.86
N GLY A 5 -17.76 -31.56 -2.62
CA GLY A 5 -16.35 -31.22 -2.37
C GLY A 5 -15.48 -31.24 -3.61
N GLN A 6 -15.46 -30.14 -4.37
CA GLN A 6 -14.27 -29.73 -5.11
C GLN A 6 -14.13 -28.20 -5.01
N GLN A 7 -13.19 -27.78 -4.16
CA GLN A 7 -12.65 -26.42 -4.18
C GLN A 7 -11.80 -26.32 -5.45
N GLY A 8 -12.38 -25.76 -6.51
CA GLY A 8 -11.69 -25.53 -7.77
C GLY A 8 -10.72 -24.36 -7.62
N TYR A 9 -9.43 -24.67 -7.67
CA TYR A 9 -8.38 -23.68 -7.95
C TYR A 9 -8.62 -23.19 -9.39
N GLN A 10 -9.16 -21.99 -9.56
CA GLN A 10 -9.31 -21.38 -10.88
C GLN A 10 -7.93 -21.01 -11.42
N GLN A 11 -7.47 -21.79 -12.40
CA GLN A 11 -6.28 -21.57 -13.19
C GLN A 11 -6.51 -20.34 -14.10
N TYR A 12 -5.73 -19.28 -13.90
CA TYR A 12 -5.82 -18.04 -14.70
C TYR A 12 -5.00 -18.19 -16.00
N ASP A 13 -5.67 -18.05 -17.15
CA ASP A 13 -5.08 -18.09 -18.50
C ASP A 13 -4.56 -16.68 -18.90
N PRO A 14 -3.28 -16.48 -19.26
CA PRO A 14 -2.69 -15.14 -19.39
C PRO A 14 -2.98 -14.37 -20.69
N ASN A 15 -3.76 -14.90 -21.65
CA ASN A 15 -3.70 -14.39 -23.04
C ASN A 15 -4.93 -13.66 -23.59
N GLN A 16 -5.88 -13.21 -22.76
CA GLN A 16 -7.03 -12.44 -23.28
C GLN A 16 -7.16 -11.06 -22.64
N GLN A 17 -6.63 -10.03 -23.32
CA GLN A 17 -7.36 -8.80 -23.70
C GLN A 17 -6.38 -7.74 -24.22
N TYR A 18 -6.07 -7.80 -25.53
CA TYR A 18 -5.65 -6.61 -26.26
C TYR A 18 -6.92 -5.84 -26.66
N GLN A 19 -7.27 -4.78 -25.93
CA GLN A 19 -8.32 -3.85 -26.35
C GLN A 19 -7.72 -2.47 -26.67
N GLN A 20 -7.87 -2.12 -27.95
CA GLN A 20 -7.50 -0.88 -28.63
C GLN A 20 -8.18 0.35 -27.98
N TYR A 21 -7.41 1.40 -27.67
CA TYR A 21 -7.93 2.71 -27.26
C TYR A 21 -7.89 3.71 -28.44
N PRO A 22 -8.91 4.57 -28.63
CA PRO A 22 -8.97 5.54 -29.72
C PRO A 22 -8.04 6.76 -29.48
N PRO A 23 -7.59 7.46 -30.54
CA PRO A 23 -6.58 8.50 -30.44
C PRO A 23 -7.17 9.88 -30.12
N GLY A 24 -6.63 10.53 -29.08
CA GLY A 24 -6.66 11.98 -28.91
C GLY A 24 -7.22 12.45 -27.55
N GLN A 25 -6.33 12.89 -26.66
CA GLN A 25 -6.19 14.30 -26.32
C GLN A 25 -5.03 14.53 -25.34
N GLN A 26 -4.27 15.57 -25.64
CA GLN A 26 -3.01 15.97 -25.03
C GLN A 26 -3.26 16.66 -23.68
N GLY A 27 -2.58 16.20 -22.63
CA GLY A 27 -2.58 16.84 -21.31
C GLY A 27 -1.22 16.62 -20.65
N TYR A 28 -0.60 17.72 -20.24
CA TYR A 28 0.75 17.90 -19.71
C TYR A 28 1.35 16.69 -18.98
N GLN A 29 2.34 16.03 -19.59
CA GLN A 29 3.13 14.97 -18.96
C GLN A 29 4.26 15.61 -18.14
N GLN A 30 4.05 15.71 -16.82
CA GLN A 30 5.13 16.01 -15.88
C GLN A 30 5.95 14.73 -15.66
N TYR A 31 7.14 14.70 -16.25
CA TYR A 31 8.10 13.60 -16.14
C TYR A 31 8.73 13.61 -14.73
N ASP A 32 8.42 12.61 -13.92
CA ASP A 32 9.19 12.30 -12.71
C ASP A 32 10.18 11.16 -12.99
N THR A 33 11.45 11.55 -13.04
CA THR A 33 12.63 10.77 -13.46
C THR A 33 13.06 9.67 -12.47
N TYR A 34 12.16 9.16 -11.63
CA TYR A 34 12.44 8.06 -10.69
C TYR A 34 11.92 6.70 -11.19
N GLN A 35 11.47 6.61 -12.44
CA GLN A 35 10.81 5.44 -13.04
C GLN A 35 11.74 4.40 -13.67
N ALA A 36 12.85 4.02 -13.03
CA ALA A 36 13.70 2.94 -13.55
C ALA A 36 14.13 1.95 -12.47
N GLN A 37 13.20 1.15 -11.92
CA GLN A 37 13.63 -0.14 -11.34
C GLN A 37 12.58 -1.26 -11.26
N TYR A 38 11.29 -1.03 -11.48
CA TYR A 38 10.28 -2.09 -11.30
C TYR A 38 9.48 -2.31 -12.57
N GLY A 39 10.15 -2.82 -13.59
CA GLY A 39 9.52 -3.32 -14.80
C GLY A 39 8.78 -4.62 -14.51
N GLY A 40 7.47 -4.65 -14.74
CA GLY A 40 6.78 -5.91 -14.99
C GLY A 40 5.39 -6.17 -14.39
N VAL A 41 4.70 -5.25 -13.70
CA VAL A 41 3.30 -5.50 -13.27
C VAL A 41 2.47 -4.20 -13.19
N GLN A 42 2.34 -3.49 -14.31
CA GLN A 42 1.77 -2.13 -14.29
C GLN A 42 0.23 -2.06 -14.32
N ASN A 43 -0.49 -3.16 -14.58
CA ASN A 43 -1.93 -3.14 -14.86
C ASN A 43 -2.75 -4.22 -14.11
N MET A 44 -2.59 -4.35 -12.80
CA MET A 44 -3.52 -5.15 -12.00
C MET A 44 -4.72 -4.27 -11.61
N PRO A 45 -5.97 -4.66 -11.91
CA PRO A 45 -7.13 -3.92 -11.44
C PRO A 45 -7.13 -3.93 -9.91
N LEU A 46 -7.22 -2.74 -9.28
CA LEU A 46 -7.27 -2.56 -7.82
C LEU A 46 -8.64 -2.98 -7.23
N THR A 47 -9.29 -3.99 -7.81
CA THR A 47 -10.63 -4.44 -7.44
C THR A 47 -10.58 -5.88 -6.95
N GLY A 48 -11.40 -6.21 -5.95
CA GLY A 48 -11.50 -7.58 -5.42
C GLY A 48 -10.49 -7.96 -4.34
N PHE A 49 -9.60 -7.05 -3.93
CA PHE A 49 -8.75 -7.24 -2.75
C PHE A 49 -9.59 -7.22 -1.48
N ARG A 50 -9.52 -8.29 -0.69
CA ARG A 50 -10.19 -8.41 0.60
C ARG A 50 -9.14 -8.52 1.70
N GLY A 51 -8.89 -7.43 2.41
CA GLY A 51 -8.14 -7.44 3.66
C GLY A 51 -9.06 -7.20 4.86
N THR A 52 -8.45 -7.09 6.04
CA THR A 52 -9.22 -6.79 7.25
C THR A 52 -9.47 -5.29 7.31
N VAL A 53 -10.74 -4.87 7.27
CA VAL A 53 -11.10 -3.47 7.50
C VAL A 53 -10.83 -3.16 8.97
N ARG A 54 -9.94 -2.19 9.23
CA ARG A 54 -9.58 -1.76 10.59
C ARG A 54 -9.81 -0.27 10.72
N SER A 55 -10.40 0.19 11.81
CA SER A 55 -10.56 1.63 12.00
C SER A 55 -9.17 2.28 12.21
N PRO A 56 -8.82 3.34 11.45
CA PRO A 56 -7.53 4.01 11.60
C PRO A 56 -7.28 4.51 13.03
N GLY A 57 -8.33 4.96 13.70
CA GLY A 57 -8.27 5.39 15.10
C GLY A 57 -7.94 4.25 16.07
N MET A 58 -8.43 3.03 15.83
CA MET A 58 -8.10 1.88 16.69
C MET A 58 -6.64 1.46 16.52
N VAL A 59 -6.11 1.55 15.29
CA VAL A 59 -4.68 1.29 15.03
C VAL A 59 -3.81 2.25 15.83
N ILE A 60 -4.11 3.55 15.77
CA ILE A 60 -3.38 4.59 16.51
C ILE A 60 -3.52 4.39 18.03
N PHE A 61 -4.74 4.13 18.50
CA PHE A 61 -5.01 3.92 19.92
C PHE A 61 -4.23 2.73 20.49
N LEU A 62 -4.23 1.60 19.78
CA LEU A 62 -3.44 0.43 20.17
C LEU A 62 -1.93 0.70 20.09
N SER A 63 -1.47 1.46 19.11
CA SER A 63 -0.07 1.90 19.02
C SER A 63 0.34 2.75 20.23
N ILE A 64 -0.53 3.60 20.75
CA ILE A 64 -0.25 4.41 21.95
C ILE A 64 -0.22 3.53 23.20
N ILE A 65 -1.22 2.67 23.40
CA ILE A 65 -1.33 1.81 24.59
C ILE A 65 -0.18 0.81 24.70
N THR A 66 0.28 0.29 23.56
CA THR A 66 1.38 -0.70 23.51
C THR A 66 2.75 -0.06 23.38
N CYS A 67 2.88 1.25 23.63
CA CYS A 67 4.14 2.00 23.53
C CYS A 67 4.84 1.82 22.16
N GLY A 68 4.06 1.80 21.08
CA GLY A 68 4.54 1.70 19.71
C GLY A 68 4.77 0.27 19.20
N ILE A 69 4.73 -0.76 20.06
CA ILE A 69 4.95 -2.16 19.66
C ILE A 69 3.88 -2.62 18.66
N TYR A 70 2.61 -2.30 18.92
CA TYR A 70 1.54 -2.60 17.99
C TYR A 70 1.71 -1.87 16.65
N GLY A 71 2.27 -0.65 16.66
CA GLY A 71 2.56 0.09 15.42
C GLY A 71 3.54 -0.66 14.52
N ILE A 72 4.53 -1.34 15.09
CA ILE A 72 5.48 -2.18 14.36
C ILE A 72 4.80 -3.41 13.77
N TYR A 73 3.97 -4.11 14.55
CA TYR A 73 3.18 -5.24 14.06
C TYR A 73 2.23 -4.83 12.92
N TRP A 74 1.56 -3.68 13.10
CA TRP A 74 0.69 -3.12 12.08
C TRP A 74 1.48 -2.77 10.81
N LEU A 75 2.69 -2.22 10.94
CA LEU A 75 3.56 -1.87 9.81
C LEU A 75 3.93 -3.12 8.98
N TYR A 76 4.21 -4.25 9.63
CA TYR A 76 4.42 -5.53 8.95
C TYR A 76 3.18 -5.94 8.14
N THR A 77 2.01 -5.88 8.78
CA THR A 77 0.74 -6.31 8.20
C THR A 77 0.34 -5.41 7.03
N ALA A 78 0.39 -4.10 7.20
CA ALA A 78 0.10 -3.11 6.17
C ALA A 78 1.05 -3.24 4.97
N SER A 79 2.35 -3.46 5.19
CA SER A 79 3.32 -3.70 4.11
C SER A 79 2.96 -4.93 3.28
N THR A 80 2.60 -6.03 3.97
CA THR A 80 2.18 -7.27 3.32
C THR A 80 0.87 -7.07 2.54
N GLU A 81 -0.08 -6.34 3.11
CA GLU A 81 -1.34 -5.98 2.45
C GLU A 81 -1.11 -5.13 1.21
N ILE A 82 -0.25 -4.11 1.26
CA ILE A 82 0.13 -3.28 0.11
C ILE A 82 0.77 -4.11 -1.00
N ASN A 83 1.69 -5.01 -0.65
CA ASN A 83 2.31 -5.91 -1.63
C ASN A 83 1.27 -6.83 -2.28
N SER A 84 0.31 -7.32 -1.50
CA SER A 84 -0.79 -8.13 -2.03
C SER A 84 -1.63 -7.34 -3.03
N VAL A 85 -1.94 -6.07 -2.73
CA VAL A 85 -2.70 -5.16 -3.59
C VAL A 85 -1.97 -4.84 -4.89
N LEU A 86 -0.65 -4.65 -4.82
CA LEU A 86 0.17 -4.34 -5.99
C LEU A 86 0.52 -5.56 -6.84
N GLY A 87 0.41 -6.77 -6.27
CA GLY A 87 0.76 -8.03 -6.94
C GLY A 87 2.27 -8.25 -7.09
N TYR A 88 3.09 -7.45 -6.41
CA TYR A 88 4.55 -7.57 -6.38
C TYR A 88 5.11 -7.03 -5.05
N GLU A 89 6.37 -7.33 -4.74
CA GLU A 89 7.04 -6.89 -3.51
C GLU A 89 7.51 -5.43 -3.59
N ALA A 90 6.59 -4.48 -3.42
CA ALA A 90 6.88 -3.04 -3.42
C ALA A 90 7.52 -2.58 -2.09
N THR A 91 7.04 -3.14 -1.00
CA THR A 91 7.50 -2.89 0.37
C THR A 91 8.19 -4.13 0.91
N LYS A 92 9.08 -3.98 1.89
CA LYS A 92 9.80 -5.09 2.53
C LYS A 92 9.32 -5.25 3.97
N PRO A 93 8.34 -6.14 4.25
CA PRO A 93 7.78 -6.29 5.59
C PRO A 93 8.84 -6.60 6.65
N VAL A 94 9.94 -7.27 6.29
CA VAL A 94 11.03 -7.60 7.20
C VAL A 94 11.64 -6.37 7.90
N TYR A 95 11.62 -5.20 7.25
CA TYR A 95 12.15 -3.96 7.85
C TYR A 95 11.34 -3.49 9.06
N SER A 96 10.07 -3.90 9.20
CA SER A 96 9.29 -3.64 10.42
C SER A 96 9.89 -4.35 11.63
N VAL A 97 10.26 -5.63 11.53
CA VAL A 97 10.82 -6.39 12.65
C VAL A 97 12.25 -5.92 12.95
N VAL A 98 13.06 -5.68 11.92
CA VAL A 98 14.44 -5.17 12.08
C VAL A 98 14.45 -3.76 12.68
N SER A 99 13.36 -2.99 12.53
CA SER A 99 13.25 -1.66 13.13
C SER A 99 13.33 -1.65 14.66
N ILE A 100 13.01 -2.76 15.32
CA ILE A 100 13.15 -2.93 16.78
C ILE A 100 14.62 -2.79 17.21
N LEU A 101 15.55 -3.26 16.35
CA LEU A 101 16.98 -3.13 16.61
C LEU A 101 17.49 -1.74 16.25
N CYS A 102 16.98 -1.17 15.16
CA CYS A 102 17.39 0.14 14.67
C CYS A 102 16.26 0.86 13.94
N PHE A 103 15.78 1.95 14.54
CA PHE A 103 14.67 2.76 14.01
C PHE A 103 14.88 3.30 12.59
N VAL A 104 16.13 3.37 12.10
CA VAL A 104 16.45 3.77 10.72
C VAL A 104 15.70 2.92 9.70
N PHE A 105 15.55 1.61 9.93
CA PHE A 105 14.82 0.73 9.02
C PHE A 105 13.31 1.02 8.97
N SER A 106 12.73 1.57 10.05
CA SER A 106 11.34 2.03 10.06
C SER A 106 11.13 3.16 9.04
N TYR A 107 12.08 4.10 8.95
CA TYR A 107 12.00 5.21 8.00
C TYR A 107 12.18 4.74 6.55
N VAL A 108 13.06 3.77 6.31
CA VAL A 108 13.21 3.14 4.99
C VAL A 108 11.88 2.50 4.57
N LEU A 109 11.25 1.72 5.45
CA LEU A 109 9.96 1.09 5.16
C LEU A 109 8.85 2.12 4.92
N MET A 110 8.82 3.21 5.69
CA MET A 110 7.89 4.32 5.49
C MET A 110 8.05 4.94 4.08
N SER A 111 9.28 5.12 3.59
CA SER A 111 9.53 5.64 2.24
C SER A 111 9.02 4.70 1.14
N GLN A 112 9.11 3.38 1.36
CA GLN A 112 8.62 2.38 0.42
C GLN A 112 7.08 2.35 0.41
N ILE A 113 6.47 2.47 1.59
CA ILE A 113 5.01 2.52 1.73
C ILE A 113 4.44 3.76 1.05
N ASP A 114 5.04 4.94 1.22
CA ASP A 114 4.60 6.17 0.55
C ASP A 114 4.62 6.01 -0.99
N LYS A 115 5.72 5.47 -1.54
CA LYS A 115 5.83 5.18 -2.99
C LYS A 115 4.78 4.19 -3.47
N ALA A 116 4.56 3.12 -2.71
CA ALA A 116 3.54 2.13 -3.03
C ALA A 116 2.12 2.72 -2.97
N LEU A 117 1.86 3.59 -1.99
CA LEU A 117 0.58 4.28 -1.83
C LEU A 117 0.33 5.28 -2.97
N MET A 118 1.36 6.01 -3.41
CA MET A 118 1.29 6.87 -4.59
C MET A 118 0.95 6.06 -5.83
N GLU A 119 1.53 4.88 -6.01
CA GLU A 119 1.20 4.03 -7.16
C GLU A 119 -0.27 3.56 -7.11
N ILE A 120 -0.74 3.15 -5.93
CA ILE A 120 -2.15 2.80 -5.70
C ILE A 120 -3.06 4.00 -6.04
N ASN A 121 -2.74 5.20 -5.54
CA ASN A 121 -3.53 6.40 -5.81
C ASN A 121 -3.51 6.80 -7.28
N ARG A 122 -2.35 6.71 -7.94
CA ARG A 122 -2.20 6.92 -9.39
C ARG A 122 -3.04 5.95 -10.20
N LYS A 123 -3.05 4.67 -9.84
CA LYS A 123 -3.91 3.63 -10.46
C LYS A 123 -5.41 3.90 -10.23
N ARG A 124 -5.79 4.62 -9.16
CA ARG A 124 -7.15 5.09 -8.88
C ARG A 124 -7.49 6.43 -9.55
N GLY A 125 -6.60 7.01 -10.36
CA GLY A 125 -6.78 8.32 -10.98
C GLY A 125 -6.70 9.50 -10.02
N ARG A 126 -6.21 9.29 -8.79
CA ARG A 126 -5.97 10.34 -7.79
C ARG A 126 -4.51 10.77 -7.85
N PHE A 127 -4.26 12.01 -8.24
CA PHE A 127 -2.92 12.60 -8.11
C PHE A 127 -2.57 12.69 -6.63
N SER A 128 -1.50 12.01 -6.21
CA SER A 128 -1.00 12.02 -4.84
C SER A 128 0.48 12.31 -4.88
N GLU A 129 0.89 13.43 -4.31
CA GLU A 129 2.29 13.76 -4.05
C GLU A 129 2.87 12.85 -2.96
N SER A 130 4.19 12.76 -2.91
CA SER A 130 4.90 12.04 -1.84
C SER A 130 4.69 12.75 -0.50
N LYS A 131 4.11 12.06 0.48
CA LYS A 131 3.84 12.60 1.83
C LYS A 131 4.90 12.19 2.84
N PHE A 132 5.87 11.39 2.42
CA PHE A 132 6.97 10.91 3.23
C PHE A 132 7.70 12.03 4.01
N LEU A 133 8.06 13.13 3.34
CA LEU A 133 8.76 14.24 3.98
C LEU A 133 7.90 14.92 5.05
N ILE A 134 6.62 15.09 4.78
CA ILE A 134 5.66 15.69 5.73
C ILE A 134 5.56 14.79 6.97
N TRP A 135 5.41 13.48 6.79
CA TRP A 135 5.35 12.54 7.91
C TRP A 135 6.63 12.53 8.75
N ILE A 136 7.82 12.58 8.15
CA ILE A 136 9.09 12.66 8.89
C ILE A 136 9.21 13.98 9.62
N LEU A 137 8.98 15.10 8.94
CA LEU A 137 9.12 16.43 9.52
C LEU A 137 8.18 16.58 10.72
N LEU A 138 6.93 16.17 10.58
CA LEU A 138 5.94 16.19 11.66
C LEU A 138 6.30 15.23 12.82
N THR A 139 6.96 14.11 12.51
CA THR A 139 7.49 13.18 13.54
C THR A 139 8.62 13.83 14.34
N ILE A 140 9.55 14.53 13.69
CA ILE A 140 10.71 15.14 14.38
C ILE A 140 10.29 16.34 15.24
N PHE A 141 9.41 17.22 14.74
CA PHE A 141 9.03 18.44 15.45
C PHE A 141 7.92 18.25 16.50
N ILE A 142 6.94 17.38 16.21
CA ILE A 142 5.71 17.26 17.01
C ILE A 142 5.55 15.83 17.58
N GLY A 143 6.25 14.83 17.04
CA GLY A 143 6.13 13.44 17.47
C GLY A 143 4.90 12.71 16.92
N VAL A 144 4.05 13.37 16.13
CA VAL A 144 2.75 12.81 15.69
C VAL A 144 2.72 12.30 14.25
N GLY A 145 3.83 12.44 13.51
CA GLY A 145 3.85 12.11 12.07
C GLY A 145 3.65 10.62 11.78
N ILE A 146 4.13 9.74 12.66
CA ILE A 146 3.91 8.29 12.53
C ILE A 146 2.42 7.91 12.67
N PHE A 147 1.61 8.71 13.37
CA PHE A 147 0.17 8.47 13.49
C PHE A 147 -0.58 8.92 12.24
N LEU A 148 -0.17 10.02 11.60
CA LEU A 148 -0.75 10.41 10.30
C LEU A 148 -0.48 9.36 9.24
N MET A 149 0.74 8.81 9.22
CA MET A 149 1.07 7.72 8.30
C MET A 149 0.18 6.49 8.53
N GLN A 150 0.02 6.05 9.79
CA GLN A 150 -0.91 4.96 10.14
C GLN A 150 -2.34 5.25 9.68
N TYR A 151 -2.80 6.49 9.88
CA TYR A 151 -4.12 6.92 9.48
C TYR A 151 -4.31 6.81 7.96
N GLU A 152 -3.42 7.41 7.19
CA GLU A 152 -3.53 7.51 5.74
C GLU A 152 -3.44 6.14 5.08
N VAL A 153 -2.48 5.32 5.48
CA VAL A 153 -2.32 3.96 4.95
C VAL A 153 -3.55 3.11 5.28
N GLN A 154 -4.01 3.12 6.53
CA GLN A 154 -5.18 2.34 6.91
C GLN A 154 -6.44 2.83 6.19
N SER A 155 -6.63 4.15 6.03
CA SER A 155 -7.76 4.72 5.30
C SER A 155 -7.75 4.31 3.83
N THR A 156 -6.57 4.31 3.19
CA THR A 156 -6.44 3.91 1.79
C THR A 156 -6.69 2.42 1.60
N LEU A 157 -6.15 1.58 2.49
CA LEU A 157 -6.40 0.14 2.46
C LEU A 157 -7.89 -0.17 2.68
N ASN A 158 -8.54 0.51 3.62
CA ASN A 158 -9.98 0.34 3.84
C ASN A 158 -10.80 0.76 2.61
N GLU A 159 -10.45 1.88 1.95
CA GLU A 159 -11.12 2.29 0.72
C GLU A 159 -10.99 1.23 -0.37
N LEU A 160 -9.80 0.62 -0.51
CA LEU A 160 -9.59 -0.48 -1.44
C LEU A 160 -10.45 -1.71 -1.12
N TYR A 161 -10.56 -2.08 0.16
CA TYR A 161 -11.36 -3.22 0.60
C TYR A 161 -12.87 -2.98 0.45
N GLU A 162 -13.29 -1.73 0.58
CA GLU A 162 -14.69 -1.31 0.39
C GLU A 162 -15.02 -1.01 -1.08
N GLY A 163 -14.03 -1.03 -1.98
CA GLY A 163 -14.20 -0.75 -3.41
C GLY A 163 -14.56 0.71 -3.72
N ARG A 164 -14.11 1.65 -2.87
CA ARG A 164 -14.36 3.11 -2.98
C ARG A 164 -13.18 3.86 -3.60
#